data_AF-D2TJZ3-F1
#
_entry.id   AF-D2TJZ3-F1
#
_cell.length_a   1.000
_cell.length_b   1.000
_cell.length_c   1.000
_cell.angle_alpha   90.00
_cell.angle_beta   90.00
_cell.angle_gamma   90.00
#
_symmetry.space_group_name_H-M   'P 1'
#
loop_
_entity.id
_entity.type
_entity.pdbx_description
1 polymer ?
#
loop_
_entity_poly.entity_id
_entity_poly.type
_entity_poly.pdbx_seq_one_letter_code
_entity_poly.pdbx_strand_id
1 'polypeptide(L)'
;MFSIKGYLPISASVSVPAENHSNTLGILGKRTIETTPEKKGLLVFLGEKSVGQQTLNIIGQNICRAITGKPLYDLLFLKKDTRDDFQEKKMEYIYPDINKEHLKSSDQDVAVTAAAHIVITEMNVLLPENLTPGDYRKIYIPGIGLSGLPVLQCGDEMLSPSNIVNRLHENNLHKIKDIRLTSCHSADIYANKDFSPEEIKKALTPNSGWLARALFGEQCSLATKVYKEFECRGIDVSVSGYNGKGVFYVREHGKPTTHLRSTTVPATPDHTVRRSDFRVSLGRTQPTDID
;
A
#
# COMPACT_ATOMS: atom_id res chain seq x y z
N MET A 1 3.90 -25.62 5.01
CA MET A 1 3.67 -25.94 6.44
C MET A 1 4.54 -24.98 7.25
N PHE A 2 4.01 -23.82 7.65
CA PHE A 2 4.79 -22.84 8.41
C PHE A 2 4.53 -23.06 9.90
N SER A 3 5.56 -23.52 10.60
CA SER A 3 5.57 -23.69 12.05
C SER A 3 6.12 -22.41 12.68
N ILE A 4 5.23 -21.59 13.24
CA ILE A 4 5.61 -20.47 14.11
C ILE A 4 5.71 -21.03 15.54
N LYS A 5 6.84 -21.68 15.84
CA LYS A 5 7.20 -22.00 17.23
C LYS A 5 8.47 -21.25 17.58
N GLY A 6 8.31 -20.20 18.37
CA GLY A 6 9.43 -19.51 19.00
C GLY A 6 9.35 -17.99 18.97
N TYR A 7 8.26 -17.39 19.44
CA TYR A 7 8.32 -16.01 19.93
C TYR A 7 7.65 -15.92 21.30
N LEU A 8 8.36 -15.25 22.21
CA LEU A 8 8.04 -15.07 23.63
C LEU A 8 6.62 -14.52 23.84
N PRO A 9 5.95 -14.86 24.95
CA PRO A 9 4.62 -14.35 25.25
C PRO A 9 4.72 -12.86 25.61
N ILE A 10 4.45 -11.98 24.65
CA ILE A 10 4.28 -10.56 24.93
C ILE A 10 2.82 -10.37 25.36
N SER A 11 2.61 -10.29 26.67
CA SER A 11 1.34 -9.86 27.27
C SER A 11 1.14 -8.37 26.95
N ALA A 12 0.47 -8.06 25.85
CA ALA A 12 -0.07 -6.73 25.60
C ALA A 12 -1.54 -6.71 26.06
N SER A 13 -1.77 -6.15 27.25
CA SER A 13 -3.11 -5.75 27.68
C SER A 13 -3.58 -4.63 26.75
N VAL A 14 -4.43 -4.98 25.79
CA VAL A 14 -5.04 -4.02 24.85
C VAL A 14 -6.21 -3.34 25.56
N SER A 15 -6.00 -2.14 26.09
CA SER A 15 -7.12 -1.24 26.35
C SER A 15 -7.59 -0.68 25.01
N VAL A 16 -8.66 -1.27 24.46
CA VAL A 16 -9.44 -0.67 23.38
C VAL A 16 -9.92 0.71 23.87
N PRO A 17 -9.73 1.81 23.11
CA PRO A 17 -10.40 3.06 23.44
C PRO A 17 -11.89 2.78 23.48
N ALA A 18 -12.50 2.97 24.66
CA ALA A 18 -13.93 2.86 24.83
C ALA A 18 -14.63 3.69 23.74
N GLU A 19 -15.68 3.10 23.18
CA GLU A 19 -16.54 3.70 22.17
C GLU A 19 -16.78 5.18 22.48
N ASN A 20 -16.33 6.04 21.56
CA ASN A 20 -16.90 7.36 21.35
C ASN A 20 -16.86 7.65 19.85
N HIS A 21 -17.54 6.80 19.08
CA HIS A 21 -18.20 7.25 17.85
C HIS A 21 -19.58 7.78 18.20
N SER A 22 -19.64 8.76 19.11
CA SER A 22 -20.73 9.71 19.08
C SER A 22 -20.38 10.72 17.99
N ASN A 23 -21.08 10.64 16.86
CA ASN A 23 -21.34 11.83 16.05
C ASN A 23 -22.13 12.80 16.95
N THR A 24 -21.43 13.47 17.86
CA THR A 24 -22.04 14.48 18.70
C THR A 24 -22.14 15.71 17.82
N LEU A 25 -23.37 16.01 17.38
CA LEU A 25 -23.76 17.35 16.96
C LEU A 25 -23.34 18.33 18.05
N GLY A 26 -22.19 18.96 17.90
CA GLY A 26 -21.82 20.15 18.66
C GLY A 26 -22.47 21.34 17.99
N ILE A 27 -23.67 21.73 18.44
CA ILE A 27 -24.20 23.07 18.16
C ILE A 27 -23.33 24.05 18.95
N LEU A 28 -22.23 24.49 18.35
CA LEU A 28 -21.50 25.67 18.79
C LEU A 28 -21.79 26.79 17.79
N GLY A 29 -22.87 27.54 18.05
CA GLY A 29 -23.18 28.85 17.45
C GLY A 29 -23.18 28.95 15.92
N LYS A 30 -24.36 28.82 15.30
CA LYS A 30 -24.73 29.41 13.98
C LYS A 30 -23.64 29.49 12.88
N ARG A 31 -22.76 28.49 12.78
CA ARG A 31 -21.92 28.26 11.59
C ARG A 31 -22.15 26.83 11.14
N THR A 32 -22.80 26.68 9.99
CA THR A 32 -22.83 25.43 9.25
C THR A 32 -21.39 25.15 8.83
N ILE A 33 -20.68 24.31 9.59
CA ILE A 33 -19.41 23.76 9.12
C ILE A 33 -19.81 22.75 8.06
N GLU A 34 -19.65 23.11 6.79
CA GLU A 34 -19.66 22.13 5.70
C GLU A 34 -18.49 21.17 5.97
N THR A 35 -18.76 20.07 6.64
CA THR A 35 -17.81 18.98 6.74
C THR A 35 -17.81 18.27 5.40
N THR A 36 -16.92 18.70 4.50
CA THR A 36 -16.65 17.97 3.27
C THR A 36 -16.24 16.54 3.66
N PRO A 37 -16.92 15.49 3.16
CA PRO A 37 -16.55 14.11 3.47
C PRO A 37 -15.07 13.89 3.18
N GLU A 38 -14.33 13.29 4.12
CA GLU A 38 -12.90 13.02 3.91
C GLU A 38 -12.73 12.06 2.73
N LYS A 39 -12.08 12.54 1.65
CA LYS A 39 -11.83 11.72 0.47
C LYS A 39 -11.05 10.44 0.82
N LYS A 40 -11.48 9.32 0.25
CA LYS A 40 -10.95 7.98 0.53
C LYS A 40 -9.64 7.71 -0.23
N GLY A 41 -8.96 6.64 0.16
CA GLY A 41 -7.91 6.03 -0.66
C GLY A 41 -8.49 4.90 -1.50
N LEU A 42 -8.05 4.78 -2.75
CA LEU A 42 -8.46 3.72 -3.67
C LEU A 42 -7.31 2.72 -3.85
N LEU A 43 -7.56 1.43 -3.75
CA LEU A 43 -6.65 0.39 -4.25
C LEU A 43 -6.96 0.15 -5.73
N VAL A 44 -5.95 0.13 -6.60
CA VAL A 44 -6.12 -0.09 -8.04
C VAL A 44 -5.27 -1.26 -8.48
N PHE A 45 -5.89 -2.40 -8.75
CA PHE A 45 -5.21 -3.54 -9.35
C PHE A 45 -5.13 -3.35 -10.87
N LEU A 46 -3.91 -3.21 -11.39
CA LEU A 46 -3.69 -2.92 -12.81
C LEU A 46 -3.67 -4.17 -13.69
N GLY A 47 -3.56 -5.38 -13.14
CA GLY A 47 -3.51 -6.63 -13.90
C GLY A 47 -4.83 -6.93 -14.63
N GLU A 48 -4.73 -7.28 -15.90
CA GLU A 48 -5.86 -7.52 -16.81
C GLU A 48 -5.99 -8.98 -17.23
N LYS A 49 -4.98 -9.83 -16.96
CA LYS A 49 -5.03 -11.28 -17.29
C LYS A 49 -5.61 -12.16 -16.18
N SER A 50 -5.10 -11.98 -14.96
CA SER A 50 -5.44 -12.79 -13.79
C SER A 50 -4.84 -12.12 -12.55
N VAL A 51 -5.39 -12.40 -11.37
CA VAL A 51 -4.85 -11.95 -10.08
C VAL A 51 -3.59 -12.74 -9.69
N GLY A 52 -3.38 -13.91 -10.31
CA GLY A 52 -2.28 -14.81 -10.01
C GLY A 52 -2.26 -15.17 -8.52
N GLN A 53 -1.06 -15.15 -7.92
CA GLN A 53 -0.86 -15.39 -6.48
C GLN A 53 -0.99 -14.12 -5.62
N GLN A 54 -1.51 -13.01 -6.17
CA GLN A 54 -1.53 -11.71 -5.47
C GLN A 54 -2.76 -11.47 -4.60
N THR A 55 -3.72 -12.40 -4.53
CA THR A 55 -4.95 -12.26 -3.72
C THR A 55 -4.66 -11.83 -2.28
N LEU A 56 -3.74 -12.52 -1.60
CA LEU A 56 -3.33 -12.17 -0.23
C LEU A 56 -2.63 -10.82 -0.14
N ASN A 57 -1.84 -10.43 -1.14
CA ASN A 57 -1.19 -9.11 -1.16
C ASN A 57 -2.24 -7.99 -1.22
N ILE A 58 -3.26 -8.16 -2.06
CA ILE A 58 -4.38 -7.22 -2.18
C ILE A 58 -5.15 -7.13 -0.86
N ILE A 59 -5.56 -8.26 -0.27
CA ILE A 59 -6.24 -8.31 1.04
C ILE A 59 -5.38 -7.66 2.12
N GLY A 60 -4.07 -7.95 2.12
CA GLY A 60 -3.08 -7.41 3.05
C GLY A 60 -3.01 -5.88 3.09
N GLN A 61 -3.36 -5.19 1.99
CA GLN A 61 -3.40 -3.73 1.96
C GLN A 61 -4.48 -3.13 2.87
N ASN A 62 -5.45 -3.92 3.32
CA ASN A 62 -6.57 -3.48 4.16
C ASN A 62 -6.54 -4.07 5.59
N ILE A 63 -5.72 -5.10 5.89
CA ILE A 63 -5.66 -5.75 7.22
C ILE A 63 -5.50 -4.75 8.36
N CYS A 64 -4.50 -3.86 8.30
CA CYS A 64 -4.29 -2.89 9.39
C CYS A 64 -5.45 -1.89 9.53
N ARG A 65 -6.23 -1.65 8.47
CA ARG A 65 -7.41 -0.77 8.56
C ARG A 65 -8.53 -1.49 9.32
N ALA A 66 -8.76 -2.77 9.03
CA ALA A 66 -9.69 -3.61 9.79
C ALA A 66 -9.31 -3.69 11.27
N ILE A 67 -8.03 -3.98 11.59
CA ILE A 67 -7.54 -4.03 12.98
C ILE A 67 -7.75 -2.68 13.70
N THR A 68 -7.54 -1.57 13.01
CA THR A 68 -7.63 -0.22 13.61
C THR A 68 -9.03 0.41 13.51
N GLY A 69 -10.05 -0.33 13.05
CA GLY A 69 -11.40 0.18 12.88
C GLY A 69 -11.54 1.28 11.82
N LYS A 70 -10.54 1.46 10.94
CA LYS A 70 -10.59 2.45 9.85
C LYS A 70 -11.40 1.90 8.68
N PRO A 71 -12.18 2.73 7.97
CA PRO A 71 -12.94 2.29 6.79
C PRO A 71 -12.03 1.61 5.77
N LEU A 72 -12.39 0.48 5.19
CA LEU A 72 -11.53 -0.20 4.21
C LEU A 72 -11.31 0.68 2.97
N TYR A 73 -10.18 0.50 2.29
CA TYR A 73 -10.02 1.06 0.94
C TYR A 73 -10.91 0.28 -0.02
N ASP A 74 -11.63 1.01 -0.87
CA ASP A 74 -12.28 0.45 -2.05
C ASP A 74 -11.21 -0.15 -2.99
N LEU A 75 -11.54 -1.24 -3.68
CA LEU A 75 -10.64 -1.93 -4.61
C LEU A 75 -11.19 -1.88 -6.03
N LEU A 76 -10.47 -1.23 -6.93
CA LEU A 76 -10.78 -1.17 -8.34
C LEU A 76 -9.99 -2.22 -9.13
N PHE A 77 -10.71 -2.99 -9.94
CA PHE A 77 -10.15 -3.76 -11.05
C PHE A 77 -10.48 -3.07 -12.37
N LEU A 78 -9.58 -3.16 -13.35
CA LEU A 78 -9.81 -2.56 -14.68
C LEU A 78 -10.67 -3.45 -15.60
N LYS A 79 -10.75 -4.75 -15.29
CA LYS A 79 -11.48 -5.75 -16.08
C LYS A 79 -12.39 -6.59 -15.19
N LYS A 80 -13.56 -6.94 -15.74
CA LYS A 80 -14.52 -7.84 -15.11
C LYS A 80 -13.91 -9.21 -14.81
N ASP A 81 -13.17 -9.78 -15.74
CA ASP A 81 -12.65 -11.15 -15.58
C ASP A 81 -11.62 -11.25 -14.44
N THR A 82 -10.72 -10.26 -14.30
CA THR A 82 -9.76 -10.26 -13.18
C THR A 82 -10.41 -9.93 -11.84
N ARG A 83 -11.48 -9.13 -11.85
CA ARG A 83 -12.32 -8.88 -10.69
C ARG A 83 -13.03 -10.15 -10.24
N ASP A 84 -13.60 -10.90 -11.17
CA ASP A 84 -14.31 -12.15 -10.90
C ASP A 84 -13.32 -13.23 -10.40
N ASP A 85 -12.13 -13.35 -11.00
CA ASP A 85 -11.02 -14.21 -10.53
C ASP A 85 -10.61 -13.89 -9.08
N PHE A 86 -10.51 -12.61 -8.73
CA PHE A 86 -10.24 -12.20 -7.34
C PHE A 86 -11.36 -12.62 -6.39
N GLN A 87 -12.62 -12.43 -6.80
CA GLN A 87 -13.79 -12.73 -5.97
C GLN A 87 -13.93 -14.23 -5.69
N GLU A 88 -13.55 -15.07 -6.64
CA GLU A 88 -13.48 -16.53 -6.44
C GLU A 88 -12.33 -16.88 -5.48
N LYS A 89 -11.10 -16.50 -5.81
CA LYS A 89 -9.90 -16.86 -5.04
C LYS A 89 -9.89 -16.33 -3.61
N LYS A 90 -10.49 -15.17 -3.34
CA LYS A 90 -10.51 -14.62 -1.98
C LYS A 90 -11.30 -15.50 -1.00
N MET A 91 -12.21 -16.33 -1.50
CA MET A 91 -13.03 -17.23 -0.67
C MET A 91 -12.22 -18.34 -0.01
N GLU A 92 -11.04 -18.69 -0.57
CA GLU A 92 -10.09 -19.65 0.03
C GLU A 92 -9.57 -19.20 1.40
N TYR A 93 -9.71 -17.90 1.72
CA TYR A 93 -9.24 -17.30 2.96
C TYR A 93 -10.37 -16.95 3.94
N ILE A 94 -11.60 -17.45 3.70
CA ILE A 94 -12.70 -17.34 4.67
C ILE A 94 -12.65 -18.51 5.63
N TYR A 95 -12.64 -18.17 6.92
CA TYR A 95 -12.73 -19.13 8.03
C TYR A 95 -14.11 -19.01 8.69
N PRO A 96 -14.92 -20.08 8.74
CA PRO A 96 -16.32 -20.02 9.20
C PRO A 96 -16.48 -19.68 10.68
N ASP A 97 -15.49 -20.02 11.52
CA ASP A 97 -15.55 -19.80 12.97
C ASP A 97 -15.02 -18.43 13.41
N ILE A 98 -14.64 -17.57 12.45
CA ILE A 98 -14.03 -16.26 12.72
C ILE A 98 -15.07 -15.15 12.56
N ASN A 99 -15.09 -14.22 13.52
CA ASN A 99 -16.00 -13.07 13.55
C ASN A 99 -15.29 -11.81 14.08
N LYS A 100 -15.99 -10.66 14.11
CA LYS A 100 -15.42 -9.37 14.52
C LYS A 100 -14.86 -9.32 15.95
N GLU A 101 -15.42 -10.08 16.89
CA GLU A 101 -14.94 -10.08 18.28
C GLU A 101 -13.50 -10.62 18.40
N HIS A 102 -13.10 -11.49 17.47
CA HIS A 102 -11.76 -12.04 17.41
C HIS A 102 -10.68 -10.98 17.08
N LEU A 103 -11.05 -9.78 16.61
CA LEU A 103 -10.11 -8.66 16.49
C LEU A 103 -9.50 -8.24 17.84
N LYS A 104 -10.20 -8.50 18.95
CA LYS A 104 -9.76 -8.16 20.32
C LYS A 104 -8.87 -9.24 20.93
N SER A 105 -8.60 -10.33 20.20
CA SER A 105 -7.75 -11.42 20.68
C SER A 105 -6.34 -10.92 20.99
N SER A 106 -5.75 -11.40 22.09
CA SER A 106 -4.33 -11.22 22.37
C SER A 106 -3.44 -12.09 21.48
N ASP A 107 -4.01 -13.10 20.82
CA ASP A 107 -3.33 -13.89 19.80
C ASP A 107 -3.35 -13.15 18.46
N GLN A 108 -2.16 -12.77 17.98
CA GLN A 108 -2.00 -12.00 16.75
C GLN A 108 -2.47 -12.76 15.51
N ASP A 109 -2.30 -14.08 15.46
CA ASP A 109 -2.71 -14.88 14.31
C ASP A 109 -4.24 -14.92 14.22
N VAL A 110 -4.92 -15.05 15.37
CA VAL A 110 -6.39 -14.97 15.46
C VAL A 110 -6.88 -13.57 15.06
N ALA A 111 -6.27 -12.50 15.57
CA ALA A 111 -6.66 -11.13 15.25
C ALA A 111 -6.43 -10.78 13.77
N VAL A 112 -5.31 -11.22 13.19
CA VAL A 112 -5.01 -11.04 11.76
C VAL A 112 -5.97 -11.85 10.88
N THR A 113 -6.32 -13.08 11.29
CA THR A 113 -7.31 -13.90 10.59
C THR A 113 -8.69 -13.24 10.61
N ALA A 114 -9.10 -12.67 11.75
CA ALA A 114 -10.33 -11.89 11.88
C ALA A 114 -10.33 -10.64 11.00
N ALA A 115 -9.22 -9.91 10.95
CA ALA A 115 -9.06 -8.77 10.07
C ALA A 115 -9.14 -9.17 8.59
N ALA A 116 -8.51 -10.27 8.18
CA ALA A 116 -8.60 -10.79 6.82
C ALA A 116 -10.04 -11.18 6.47
N HIS A 117 -10.75 -11.87 7.36
CA HIS A 117 -12.16 -12.22 7.19
C HIS A 117 -13.02 -10.97 6.94
N ILE A 118 -12.87 -9.92 7.75
CA ILE A 118 -13.58 -8.64 7.57
C ILE A 118 -13.25 -8.01 6.23
N VAL A 119 -11.98 -8.00 5.83
CA VAL A 119 -11.58 -7.45 4.53
C VAL A 119 -12.23 -8.23 3.38
N ILE A 120 -12.25 -9.55 3.45
CA ILE A 120 -12.81 -10.38 2.38
C ILE A 120 -14.31 -10.16 2.22
N THR A 121 -15.04 -10.01 3.34
CA THR A 121 -16.50 -9.90 3.35
C THR A 121 -17.00 -8.47 3.14
N GLU A 122 -16.27 -7.45 3.61
CA GLU A 122 -16.74 -6.06 3.63
C GLU A 122 -16.02 -5.14 2.63
N MET A 123 -14.91 -5.57 2.01
CA MET A 123 -14.24 -4.73 1.02
C MET A 123 -15.11 -4.54 -0.21
N ASN A 124 -15.38 -3.29 -0.52
CA ASN A 124 -16.07 -2.89 -1.73
C ASN A 124 -15.15 -3.04 -2.95
N VAL A 125 -15.61 -3.81 -3.94
CA VAL A 125 -14.84 -4.11 -5.17
C VAL A 125 -15.56 -3.53 -6.37
N LEU A 126 -14.86 -2.65 -7.09
CA LEU A 126 -15.39 -1.80 -8.14
C LEU A 126 -14.82 -2.17 -9.52
N LEU A 127 -15.57 -1.76 -10.55
CA LEU A 127 -15.11 -1.63 -11.92
C LEU A 127 -15.13 -0.14 -12.34
N PRO A 128 -14.47 0.26 -13.43
CA PRO A 128 -14.32 1.67 -13.81
C PRO A 128 -15.67 2.39 -13.98
N GLU A 129 -16.70 1.71 -14.49
CA GLU A 129 -18.04 2.26 -14.65
C GLU A 129 -18.73 2.64 -13.33
N ASN A 130 -18.29 2.06 -12.22
CA ASN A 130 -18.83 2.30 -10.88
C ASN A 130 -17.93 3.25 -10.06
N LEU A 131 -16.89 3.80 -10.67
CA LEU A 131 -15.93 4.67 -9.99
C LEU A 131 -16.29 6.15 -10.20
N THR A 132 -16.37 6.88 -9.09
CA THR A 132 -16.39 8.35 -9.08
C THR A 132 -15.02 8.87 -8.62
N PRO A 133 -14.10 9.28 -9.52
CA PRO A 133 -12.74 9.68 -9.13
C PRO A 133 -12.68 10.81 -8.08
N GLY A 134 -13.69 11.68 -8.07
CA GLY A 134 -13.80 12.82 -7.14
C GLY A 134 -13.81 12.42 -5.66
N ASP A 135 -14.26 11.19 -5.35
CA ASP A 135 -14.39 10.67 -3.99
C ASP A 135 -13.04 10.26 -3.37
N TYR A 136 -12.00 10.19 -4.20
CA TYR A 136 -10.70 9.68 -3.82
C TYR A 136 -9.64 10.77 -3.85
N ARG A 137 -8.78 10.80 -2.83
CA ARG A 137 -7.63 11.72 -2.76
C ARG A 137 -6.34 11.10 -3.28
N LYS A 138 -6.27 9.77 -3.31
CA LYS A 138 -5.07 9.03 -3.66
C LYS A 138 -5.39 7.62 -4.15
N ILE A 139 -4.54 7.11 -5.04
CA ILE A 139 -4.55 5.73 -5.49
C ILE A 139 -3.33 4.98 -4.94
N TYR A 140 -3.54 3.73 -4.58
CA TYR A 140 -2.54 2.78 -4.14
C TYR A 140 -2.52 1.63 -5.15
N ILE A 141 -1.36 1.39 -5.77
CA ILE A 141 -1.19 0.38 -6.80
C ILE A 141 -0.37 -0.78 -6.20
N PRO A 142 -1.02 -1.90 -5.82
CA PRO A 142 -0.32 -3.09 -5.38
C PRO A 142 0.35 -3.83 -6.55
N GLY A 143 1.31 -4.67 -6.19
CA GLY A 143 2.05 -5.52 -7.11
C GLY A 143 3.37 -5.96 -6.48
N ILE A 144 4.15 -6.72 -7.23
CA ILE A 144 5.50 -7.12 -6.86
C ILE A 144 6.47 -6.25 -7.66
N GLY A 145 7.37 -5.58 -6.94
CA GLY A 145 8.41 -4.72 -7.51
C GLY A 145 9.77 -5.38 -7.37
N LEU A 146 10.68 -5.00 -8.26
CA LEU A 146 12.05 -5.49 -8.30
C LEU A 146 12.99 -4.27 -8.26
N SER A 147 14.01 -4.30 -7.39
CA SER A 147 14.97 -3.21 -7.28
C SER A 147 15.71 -3.00 -8.60
N GLY A 148 15.85 -1.74 -9.03
CA GLY A 148 16.62 -1.39 -10.24
C GLY A 148 16.00 -1.82 -11.58
N LEU A 149 14.85 -2.50 -11.56
CA LEU A 149 14.08 -2.80 -12.76
C LEU A 149 12.78 -1.99 -12.72
N PRO A 150 12.51 -1.13 -13.71
CA PRO A 150 11.30 -0.33 -13.75
C PRO A 150 10.11 -1.16 -14.26
N VAL A 151 9.78 -2.24 -13.55
CA VAL A 151 8.68 -3.15 -13.86
C VAL A 151 7.83 -3.38 -12.61
N LEU A 152 6.52 -3.51 -12.80
CA LEU A 152 5.59 -3.93 -11.77
C LEU A 152 4.95 -5.25 -12.20
N GLN A 153 5.19 -6.32 -11.46
CA GLN A 153 4.41 -7.54 -11.66
C GLN A 153 3.03 -7.36 -11.00
N CYS A 154 1.97 -7.45 -11.79
CA CYS A 154 0.59 -7.33 -11.35
C CYS A 154 -0.18 -8.57 -11.82
N GLY A 155 -0.47 -9.47 -10.89
CA GLY A 155 -0.90 -10.84 -11.20
C GLY A 155 0.11 -11.57 -12.08
N ASP A 156 -0.35 -12.06 -13.22
CA ASP A 156 0.46 -12.83 -14.19
C ASP A 156 1.11 -11.93 -15.27
N GLU A 157 1.07 -10.61 -15.09
CA GLU A 157 1.63 -9.64 -16.03
C GLU A 157 2.83 -8.89 -15.47
N MET A 158 3.81 -8.61 -16.33
CA MET A 158 4.91 -7.68 -16.08
C MET A 158 4.60 -6.35 -16.76
N LEU A 159 4.31 -5.32 -15.98
CA LEU A 159 3.91 -4.01 -16.48
C LEU A 159 5.11 -3.08 -16.57
N SER A 160 5.37 -2.57 -17.77
CA SER A 160 6.31 -1.47 -17.98
C SER A 160 5.71 -0.13 -17.49
N PRO A 161 6.53 0.93 -17.32
CA PRO A 161 6.05 2.23 -16.89
C PRO A 161 5.00 2.81 -17.85
N SER A 162 5.18 2.61 -19.16
CA SER A 162 4.20 3.04 -20.16
C SER A 162 2.89 2.27 -20.06
N ASN A 163 2.92 0.95 -19.77
CA ASN A 163 1.69 0.18 -19.53
C ASN A 163 0.94 0.68 -18.29
N ILE A 164 1.66 0.98 -17.20
CA ILE A 164 1.07 1.54 -15.97
C ILE A 164 0.39 2.88 -16.29
N VAL A 165 1.08 3.80 -16.94
CA VAL A 165 0.54 5.13 -17.28
C VAL A 165 -0.62 5.03 -18.26
N ASN A 166 -0.54 4.17 -19.29
CA ASN A 166 -1.65 3.93 -20.23
C ASN A 166 -2.91 3.48 -19.48
N ARG A 167 -2.80 2.43 -18.66
CA ARG A 167 -3.94 1.89 -17.90
C ARG A 167 -4.55 2.93 -16.96
N LEU A 168 -3.74 3.73 -16.29
CA LEU A 168 -4.20 4.82 -15.43
C LEU A 168 -4.85 5.97 -16.24
N HIS A 169 -4.32 6.26 -17.43
CA HIS A 169 -4.83 7.32 -18.28
C HIS A 169 -6.18 6.94 -18.92
N GLU A 170 -6.25 5.76 -19.54
CA GLU A 170 -7.44 5.20 -20.21
C GLU A 170 -8.64 5.09 -19.26
N ASN A 171 -8.39 4.84 -17.98
CA ASN A 171 -9.43 4.73 -16.96
C ASN A 171 -9.66 6.04 -16.16
N ASN A 172 -9.13 7.17 -16.64
CA ASN A 172 -9.27 8.50 -15.99
C ASN A 172 -8.74 8.58 -14.55
N LEU A 173 -7.88 7.64 -14.13
CA LEU A 173 -7.36 7.55 -12.76
C LEU A 173 -6.31 8.62 -12.46
N HIS A 174 -5.67 9.17 -13.49
CA HIS A 174 -4.76 10.32 -13.38
C HIS A 174 -5.45 11.59 -12.83
N LYS A 175 -6.79 11.67 -12.83
CA LYS A 175 -7.54 12.74 -12.14
C LYS A 175 -7.31 12.71 -10.62
N ILE A 176 -6.94 11.56 -10.07
CA ILE A 176 -6.53 11.40 -8.67
C ILE A 176 -5.01 11.61 -8.60
N LYS A 177 -4.59 12.83 -8.28
CA LYS A 177 -3.19 13.29 -8.42
C LYS A 177 -2.15 12.61 -7.51
N ASP A 178 -2.54 11.89 -6.46
CA ASP A 178 -1.62 11.20 -5.54
C ASP A 178 -1.56 9.71 -5.88
N ILE A 179 -0.55 9.30 -6.62
CA ILE A 179 -0.35 7.93 -7.10
C ILE A 179 0.75 7.27 -6.29
N ARG A 180 0.46 6.12 -5.68
CA ARG A 180 1.40 5.41 -4.80
C ARG A 180 1.60 3.98 -5.26
N LEU A 181 2.78 3.67 -5.77
CA LEU A 181 3.21 2.32 -6.05
C LEU A 181 3.55 1.64 -4.72
N THR A 182 2.73 0.70 -4.25
CA THR A 182 2.92 0.09 -2.92
C THR A 182 3.79 -1.15 -2.93
N SER A 183 4.30 -1.54 -4.10
CA SER A 183 5.22 -2.65 -4.28
C SER A 183 6.57 -2.38 -3.60
N CYS A 184 7.19 -3.47 -3.12
CA CYS A 184 8.55 -3.45 -2.58
C CYS A 184 9.52 -2.87 -3.61
N HIS A 185 10.53 -2.14 -3.13
CA HIS A 185 11.60 -1.58 -3.97
C HIS A 185 11.15 -0.62 -5.08
N SER A 186 9.90 -0.14 -5.06
CA SER A 186 9.39 0.75 -6.10
C SER A 186 10.13 2.08 -6.20
N ALA A 187 10.81 2.50 -5.12
CA ALA A 187 11.69 3.67 -5.11
C ALA A 187 13.18 3.34 -5.27
N ASP A 188 13.58 2.07 -5.21
CA ASP A 188 14.98 1.67 -5.18
C ASP A 188 15.59 1.53 -6.58
N ILE A 189 16.79 2.10 -6.75
CA ILE A 189 17.66 1.87 -7.91
C ILE A 189 18.51 0.61 -7.68
N TYR A 190 18.93 0.35 -6.45
CA TYR A 190 19.63 -0.87 -6.04
C TYR A 190 18.93 -1.52 -4.85
N ALA A 191 19.00 -2.85 -4.74
CA ALA A 191 18.49 -3.54 -3.56
C ALA A 191 19.25 -3.09 -2.31
N ASN A 192 18.52 -2.65 -1.29
CA ASN A 192 19.04 -2.35 0.03
C ASN A 192 19.09 -3.61 0.91
N LYS A 193 20.11 -3.71 1.76
CA LYS A 193 20.24 -4.77 2.76
C LYS A 193 19.39 -4.54 4.00
N ASP A 194 19.26 -3.29 4.41
CA ASP A 194 18.58 -2.84 5.61
C ASP A 194 17.98 -1.43 5.41
N PHE A 195 17.41 -0.87 6.47
CA PHE A 195 16.83 0.47 6.49
C PHE A 195 17.75 1.52 7.15
N SER A 196 19.06 1.27 7.23
CA SER A 196 20.01 2.30 7.68
C SER A 196 19.98 3.50 6.71
N PRO A 197 20.14 4.74 7.20
CA PRO A 197 20.19 5.93 6.34
C PRO A 197 21.23 5.80 5.20
N GLU A 198 22.36 5.17 5.48
CA GLU A 198 23.47 4.97 4.54
C GLU A 198 23.07 4.02 3.40
N GLU A 199 22.43 2.90 3.73
CA GLU A 199 22.01 1.91 2.73
C GLU A 199 20.84 2.42 1.91
N ILE A 200 19.92 3.19 2.51
CA ILE A 200 18.84 3.87 1.77
C ILE A 200 19.43 4.89 0.80
N LYS A 201 20.38 5.72 1.24
CA LYS A 201 21.05 6.69 0.36
C LYS A 201 21.72 5.99 -0.81
N LYS A 202 22.37 4.85 -0.56
CA LYS A 202 22.99 4.02 -1.60
C LYS A 202 21.97 3.42 -2.57
N ALA A 203 20.83 2.93 -2.07
CA ALA A 203 19.74 2.40 -2.89
C ALA A 203 19.11 3.46 -3.80
N LEU A 204 19.18 4.74 -3.42
CA LEU A 204 18.64 5.88 -4.17
C LEU A 204 19.66 6.56 -5.09
N THR A 205 20.96 6.34 -4.89
CA THR A 205 22.01 7.05 -5.63
C THR A 205 22.53 6.18 -6.78
N PRO A 206 22.40 6.59 -8.05
CA PRO A 206 23.00 5.89 -9.18
C PRO A 206 24.52 5.88 -9.03
N ASN A 207 25.12 4.70 -8.81
CA ASN A 207 26.56 4.57 -8.59
C ASN A 207 27.25 3.86 -9.78
N SER A 208 26.70 4.01 -10.97
CA SER A 208 27.29 3.51 -12.21
C SER A 208 28.30 4.52 -12.77
N GLY A 209 29.55 4.08 -12.91
CA GLY A 209 30.56 4.79 -13.69
C GLY A 209 30.13 4.95 -15.16
N TRP A 210 30.77 5.86 -15.89
CA TRP A 210 30.38 6.23 -17.26
C TRP A 210 30.25 5.03 -18.22
N LEU A 211 31.13 4.02 -18.08
CA LEU A 211 31.10 2.76 -18.83
C LEU A 211 29.82 1.94 -18.56
N ALA A 212 29.41 1.81 -17.30
CA ALA A 212 28.19 1.09 -16.96
C ALA A 212 26.94 1.81 -17.44
N ARG A 213 26.93 3.16 -17.44
CA ARG A 213 25.85 3.95 -18.04
C ARG A 213 25.77 3.80 -19.56
N ALA A 214 26.91 3.73 -20.24
CA ALA A 214 26.96 3.54 -21.68
C ALA A 214 26.47 2.14 -22.10
N LEU A 215 26.78 1.10 -21.32
CA LEU A 215 26.40 -0.28 -21.62
C LEU A 215 24.98 -0.65 -21.18
N PHE A 216 24.52 -0.16 -20.04
CA PHE A 216 23.28 -0.60 -19.41
C PHE A 216 22.25 0.52 -19.20
N GLY A 217 22.57 1.74 -19.63
CA GLY A 217 21.73 2.92 -19.43
C GLY A 217 21.75 3.47 -18.00
N GLU A 218 21.00 4.54 -17.79
CA GLU A 218 20.78 5.10 -16.45
C GLU A 218 19.82 4.20 -15.67
N GLN A 219 20.31 3.60 -14.57
CA GLN A 219 19.44 2.87 -13.66
C GLN A 219 18.50 3.84 -12.96
N CYS A 220 17.23 3.49 -12.95
CA CYS A 220 16.17 4.29 -12.34
C CYS A 220 15.18 3.36 -11.66
N SER A 221 14.61 3.83 -10.56
CA SER A 221 13.51 3.13 -9.90
C SER A 221 12.23 3.17 -10.74
N LEU A 222 11.32 2.25 -10.44
CA LEU A 222 10.00 2.19 -11.05
C LEU A 222 9.25 3.52 -10.86
N ALA A 223 9.24 4.08 -9.65
CA ALA A 223 8.55 5.34 -9.36
C ALA A 223 9.07 6.50 -10.22
N THR A 224 10.39 6.61 -10.39
CA THR A 224 11.00 7.63 -11.24
C THR A 224 10.61 7.46 -12.70
N LYS A 225 10.63 6.24 -13.23
CA LYS A 225 10.25 6.00 -14.63
C LYS A 225 8.76 6.24 -14.86
N VAL A 226 7.89 5.80 -13.96
CA VAL A 226 6.44 6.08 -14.06
C VAL A 226 6.15 7.58 -13.99
N TYR A 227 6.82 8.31 -13.10
CA TYR A 227 6.70 9.77 -13.03
C TYR A 227 7.13 10.44 -14.34
N LYS A 228 8.32 10.08 -14.87
CA LYS A 228 8.82 10.60 -16.15
C LYS A 228 7.84 10.31 -17.30
N GLU A 229 7.18 9.16 -17.31
CA GLU A 229 6.16 8.86 -18.34
C GLU A 229 4.90 9.72 -18.24
N PHE A 230 4.49 10.13 -17.04
CA PHE A 230 3.42 11.13 -16.89
C PHE A 230 3.89 12.51 -17.34
N GLU A 231 5.10 12.91 -16.95
CA GLU A 231 5.71 14.21 -17.29
C GLU A 231 5.87 14.38 -18.81
N CYS A 232 6.38 13.35 -19.51
CA CYS A 232 6.49 13.34 -20.97
C CYS A 232 5.15 13.51 -21.70
N ARG A 233 4.04 13.21 -21.04
CA ARG A 233 2.67 13.35 -21.57
C ARG A 233 1.97 14.63 -21.12
N GLY A 234 2.65 15.49 -20.35
CA GLY A 234 2.07 16.71 -19.79
C GLY A 234 0.97 16.45 -18.74
N ILE A 235 1.01 15.29 -18.07
CA ILE A 235 0.01 14.92 -17.06
C ILE A 235 0.54 15.27 -15.67
N ASP A 236 -0.10 16.24 -15.02
CA ASP A 236 0.25 16.70 -13.67
C ASP A 236 -0.24 15.73 -12.57
N VAL A 237 0.67 14.88 -12.10
CA VAL A 237 0.45 13.96 -10.99
C VAL A 237 1.69 13.88 -10.10
N SER A 238 1.47 13.45 -8.86
CA SER A 238 2.51 13.03 -7.95
C SER A 238 2.60 11.52 -7.88
N VAL A 239 3.82 10.99 -7.97
CA VAL A 239 4.08 9.56 -7.91
C VAL A 239 4.97 9.27 -6.71
N SER A 240 4.56 8.30 -5.89
CA SER A 240 5.36 7.82 -4.76
C SER A 240 5.72 6.35 -4.92
N GLY A 241 6.96 6.02 -4.55
CA GLY A 241 7.42 4.65 -4.33
C GLY A 241 7.92 4.47 -2.89
N TYR A 242 8.25 3.24 -2.52
CA TYR A 242 8.78 2.90 -1.20
C TYR A 242 10.10 2.12 -1.33
N ASN A 243 11.04 2.44 -0.46
CA ASN A 243 12.32 1.74 -0.37
C ASN A 243 12.15 0.40 0.34
N GLY A 244 12.92 -0.60 -0.08
CA GLY A 244 13.03 -1.89 0.56
C GLY A 244 11.91 -2.90 0.32
N LYS A 245 12.18 -4.12 0.80
CA LYS A 245 11.16 -5.13 1.05
C LYS A 245 10.47 -4.71 2.33
N GLY A 246 9.24 -4.25 2.20
CA GLY A 246 8.57 -3.57 3.27
C GLY A 246 7.95 -4.55 4.24
N VAL A 247 8.63 -4.83 5.36
CA VAL A 247 8.49 -6.13 6.01
C VAL A 247 9.04 -6.08 7.46
N PHE A 248 8.25 -5.97 8.55
CA PHE A 248 8.57 -5.78 10.01
C PHE A 248 10.04 -5.42 10.36
N TYR A 249 10.28 -4.32 11.08
CA TYR A 249 11.62 -3.86 11.43
C TYR A 249 11.98 -4.30 12.85
N VAL A 250 13.09 -5.03 13.04
CA VAL A 250 13.68 -5.20 14.38
C VAL A 250 14.88 -4.27 14.50
N ARG A 251 14.79 -3.27 15.39
CA ARG A 251 15.81 -2.23 15.58
C ARG A 251 17.21 -2.78 15.84
N GLU A 252 17.29 -3.89 16.58
CA GLU A 252 18.54 -4.55 16.96
C GLU A 252 19.26 -5.24 15.80
N HIS A 253 18.57 -5.49 14.68
CA HIS A 253 19.12 -6.27 13.56
C HIS A 253 19.11 -5.52 12.23
N GLY A 254 18.40 -4.40 12.11
CA GLY A 254 18.29 -3.62 10.86
C GLY A 254 17.56 -4.34 9.71
N LYS A 255 17.19 -5.62 9.86
CA LYS A 255 16.70 -6.47 8.79
C LYS A 255 15.16 -6.45 8.68
N PRO A 256 14.61 -6.43 7.46
CA PRO A 256 13.17 -6.61 7.25
C PRO A 256 12.72 -8.06 7.50
N THR A 257 11.66 -8.30 8.27
CA THR A 257 11.04 -9.64 8.45
C THR A 257 9.69 -9.96 7.73
N THR A 258 8.58 -9.16 7.71
CA THR A 258 7.42 -9.19 6.72
C THR A 258 6.33 -8.11 6.89
N HIS A 259 5.74 -7.57 5.82
CA HIS A 259 4.96 -6.30 5.67
C HIS A 259 5.32 -4.92 6.38
N LEU A 260 4.95 -3.76 5.78
CA LEU A 260 5.31 -2.36 6.20
C LEU A 260 4.30 -1.65 7.13
N ARG A 261 3.38 -2.36 7.77
CA ARG A 261 2.34 -1.72 8.61
C ARG A 261 2.27 -2.39 9.98
N SER A 262 2.29 -1.57 11.03
CA SER A 262 2.06 -2.02 12.40
C SER A 262 0.70 -2.70 12.53
N THR A 263 0.67 -3.84 13.21
CA THR A 263 -0.54 -4.52 13.68
C THR A 263 -0.92 -4.09 15.11
N THR A 264 -0.09 -3.31 15.81
CA THR A 264 -0.32 -2.83 17.18
C THR A 264 -0.84 -1.39 17.21
N VAL A 265 -1.68 -1.09 18.23
CA VAL A 265 -2.19 0.25 18.56
C VAL A 265 -1.86 0.56 20.04
N PRO A 266 -1.07 1.61 20.34
CA PRO A 266 -0.28 2.38 19.38
C PRO A 266 0.77 1.50 18.69
N ALA A 267 1.22 1.92 17.51
CA ALA A 267 2.29 1.22 16.82
C ALA A 267 3.53 1.16 17.71
N THR A 268 4.09 -0.03 17.91
CA THR A 268 5.29 -0.23 18.74
C THR A 268 6.49 0.29 17.96
N PRO A 269 7.07 1.46 18.32
CA PRO A 269 8.09 2.12 17.50
C PRO A 269 9.37 1.28 17.36
N ASP A 270 9.62 0.42 18.34
CA ASP A 270 10.80 -0.48 18.36
C ASP A 270 10.72 -1.61 17.33
N HIS A 271 9.52 -1.89 16.81
CA HIS A 271 9.26 -3.01 15.90
C HIS A 271 8.61 -2.61 14.56
N THR A 272 8.28 -1.32 14.39
CA THR A 272 7.50 -0.85 13.24
C THR A 272 7.98 0.52 12.79
N VAL A 273 8.21 0.68 11.49
CA VAL A 273 8.55 1.97 10.88
C VAL A 273 7.38 2.46 10.04
N ARG A 274 7.15 3.78 10.06
CA ARG A 274 6.07 4.37 9.27
C ARG A 274 6.46 4.36 7.79
N ARG A 275 5.53 3.96 6.92
CA ARG A 275 5.74 3.99 5.45
C ARG A 275 6.11 5.38 4.92
N SER A 276 5.73 6.44 5.63
CA SER A 276 6.12 7.82 5.29
C SER A 276 7.62 8.01 5.26
N ASP A 277 8.33 7.34 6.16
CA ASP A 277 9.74 7.61 6.46
C ASP A 277 10.65 7.01 5.37
N PHE A 278 10.13 6.05 4.60
CA PHE A 278 10.81 5.40 3.48
C PHE A 278 10.10 5.60 2.14
N ARG A 279 9.27 6.64 2.06
CA ARG A 279 8.58 7.02 0.83
C ARG A 279 9.40 8.04 0.05
N VAL A 280 9.65 7.76 -1.22
CA VAL A 280 10.13 8.78 -2.17
C VAL A 280 8.92 9.32 -2.92
N SER A 281 8.78 10.64 -3.02
CA SER A 281 7.66 11.31 -3.71
C SER A 281 8.19 12.24 -4.79
N LEU A 282 7.61 12.16 -5.98
CA LEU A 282 7.95 12.93 -7.18
C LEU A 282 6.72 13.73 -7.63
N GLY A 283 6.91 14.90 -8.26
CA GLY A 283 5.81 15.73 -8.77
C GLY A 283 5.01 16.51 -7.70
N ARG A 284 5.33 16.32 -6.42
CA ARG A 284 4.92 17.23 -5.35
C ARG A 284 6.08 18.17 -5.06
N THR A 285 5.84 19.48 -5.05
CA THR A 285 6.53 20.32 -4.08
C THR A 285 6.22 19.69 -2.73
N GLN A 286 7.25 19.17 -2.04
CA GLN A 286 7.04 18.72 -0.66
C GLN A 286 6.30 19.86 0.05
N PRO A 287 5.24 19.60 0.82
CA PRO A 287 5.03 20.46 1.96
C PRO A 287 6.36 20.38 2.70
N THR A 288 7.12 21.48 2.71
CA THR A 288 8.00 21.73 3.83
C THR A 288 7.14 21.45 5.05
N ASP A 289 7.50 20.45 5.84
CA ASP A 289 6.94 20.32 7.18
C ASP A 289 7.17 21.70 7.82
N ILE A 290 6.10 22.51 7.86
CA ILE A 290 6.07 23.76 8.62
C ILE A 290 5.63 23.31 10.00
N ASP A 291 6.63 23.27 10.89
CA ASP A 291 6.62 23.23 12.37
C ASP A 291 5.56 22.38 13.08
#